data_AF-A0A0F8X933-F1
#
_entry.id   AF-A0A0F8X933-F1
#
_cell.length_a   1.000
_cell.length_b   1.000
_cell.length_c   1.000
_cell.angle_alpha   90.00
_cell.angle_beta   90.00
_cell.angle_gamma   90.00
#
_symmetry.space_group_name_H-M   'P 1'
#
loop_
_entity.id
_entity.type
_entity.pdbx_description
1 polymer ?
#
loop_
_entity_poly.entity_id
_entity_poly.type
_entity_poly.pdbx_seq_one_letter_code
_entity_poly.pdbx_strand_id
1 'polypeptide(L)' 'MVSGLRAPDAQARYAACVREILECWFDDKPIREEYLIVKGGKLAGTGAHSYSKGDATSGSEEAAKFKTG' A
#
# COMPACT_ATOMS: atom_id res chain seq x y z
N MET A 1 10.90 -23.71 9.19
CA MET A 1 11.44 -22.40 8.76
C MET A 1 10.62 -21.91 7.58
N VAL A 2 9.62 -21.06 7.80
CA VAL A 2 8.93 -20.35 6.70
C VAL A 2 9.76 -19.10 6.41
N SER A 3 10.47 -19.11 5.29
CA SER A 3 11.17 -17.95 4.73
C SER A 3 10.15 -16.87 4.35
N GLY A 4 10.48 -15.62 4.66
CA GLY A 4 9.59 -14.47 4.61
C GLY A 4 8.90 -14.21 3.27
N LEU A 5 7.65 -13.77 3.39
CA LEU A 5 6.90 -12.78 2.59
C LEU A 5 7.13 -12.62 1.07
N ARG A 6 7.60 -13.64 0.35
CA ARG A 6 7.63 -13.62 -1.11
C ARG A 6 7.16 -14.97 -1.68
N ALA A 7 5.97 -15.39 -1.27
CA ALA A 7 5.27 -16.46 -1.97
C ALA A 7 4.82 -15.92 -3.35
N PRO A 8 5.09 -16.63 -4.47
CA PRO A 8 4.68 -16.21 -5.81
C PRO A 8 3.18 -15.87 -5.91
N ASP A 9 2.37 -16.61 -5.17
CA ASP A 9 0.92 -16.45 -5.08
C ASP A 9 0.50 -15.07 -4.51
N ALA A 10 1.20 -14.62 -3.47
CA ALA A 10 0.95 -13.30 -2.88
C ALA A 10 1.35 -12.19 -3.86
N GLN A 11 2.50 -12.31 -4.54
CA GLN A 11 2.93 -11.33 -5.53
C GLN A 11 1.94 -11.20 -6.69
N ALA A 12 1.44 -12.32 -7.22
CA ALA A 12 0.45 -12.31 -8.30
C ALA A 12 -0.83 -11.57 -7.88
N ARG A 13 -1.32 -11.82 -6.67
CA ARG A 13 -2.51 -11.14 -6.11
C ARG A 13 -2.28 -9.64 -5.93
N TYR A 14 -1.13 -9.23 -5.37
CA TYR A 14 -0.82 -7.81 -5.21
C TYR A 14 -0.61 -7.10 -6.56
N ALA A 15 0.01 -7.74 -7.54
CA ALA A 15 0.17 -7.18 -8.89
C ALA A 15 -1.19 -6.97 -9.58
N ALA A 16 -2.11 -7.93 -9.47
CA ALA A 16 -3.48 -7.80 -9.98
C ALA A 16 -4.24 -6.67 -9.28
N CYS A 17 -4.12 -6.56 -7.95
CA CYS A 17 -4.74 -5.48 -7.17
C CYS A 17 -4.22 -4.10 -7.59
N VAL A 18 -2.91 -3.95 -7.78
CA VAL A 18 -2.31 -2.69 -8.27
C VAL A 18 -2.87 -2.33 -9.64
N ARG A 19 -2.95 -3.30 -10.56
CA ARG A 19 -3.56 -3.07 -11.88
C ARG A 19 -5.00 -2.59 -11.76
N GLU A 20 -5.81 -3.23 -10.93
CA GLU A 20 -7.21 -2.85 -10.73
C GLU A 20 -7.36 -1.42 -10.19
N ILE A 21 -6.55 -1.05 -9.19
CA ILE A 21 -6.54 0.31 -8.63
C ILE A 21 -6.20 1.33 -9.73
N LEU A 22 -5.23 1.03 -10.58
CA LEU A 22 -4.83 1.89 -11.70
C LEU A 22 -5.92 2.01 -12.76
N GLU A 23 -6.58 0.90 -13.13
CA GLU A 23 -7.72 0.92 -14.06
C GLU A 23 -8.85 1.80 -13.53
N CYS A 24 -9.21 1.68 -12.26
CA CYS A 24 -10.21 2.56 -11.65
C CYS A 24 -9.77 4.03 -11.64
N TRP A 25 -8.51 4.30 -11.32
CA TRP A 25 -7.97 5.66 -11.28
C TRP A 25 -7.98 6.34 -12.65
N PHE A 26 -7.54 5.65 -13.70
CA PHE A 26 -7.50 6.20 -15.05
C PHE A 26 -8.88 6.39 -15.67
N ASP A 27 -9.84 5.52 -15.33
CA ASP A 27 -11.22 5.61 -15.82
C ASP A 27 -12.12 6.53 -14.96
N ASP A 28 -11.55 7.25 -13.97
CA ASP A 28 -12.30 8.04 -12.98
C ASP A 28 -13.43 7.25 -12.29
N LYS A 29 -13.20 5.95 -12.07
CA LYS A 29 -14.10 5.05 -11.36
C LYS A 29 -13.76 5.04 -9.87
N PRO A 30 -14.75 4.79 -9.00
CA PRO A 30 -14.49 4.63 -7.58
C PRO A 30 -13.55 3.44 -7.31
N ILE A 31 -12.42 3.70 -6.67
CA ILE A 31 -11.57 2.67 -6.07
C ILE A 31 -12.30 2.07 -4.87
N ARG A 32 -12.19 0.75 -4.67
CA ARG A 32 -12.85 0.05 -3.57
C ARG A 32 -12.43 0.59 -2.21
N GLU A 33 -13.38 0.73 -1.29
CA GLU A 33 -13.15 1.29 0.04
C GLU A 33 -12.15 0.45 0.85
N GLU A 34 -12.10 -0.87 0.67
CA GLU A 34 -11.12 -1.71 1.36
C GLU A 34 -9.65 -1.39 0.98
N TYR A 35 -9.41 -0.77 -0.17
CA TYR A 35 -8.07 -0.38 -0.63
C TYR A 35 -7.71 1.05 -0.22
N LEU A 36 -8.68 1.85 0.20
CA LEU A 36 -8.46 3.24 0.58
C LEU A 36 -7.84 3.33 1.97
N ILE A 37 -6.77 4.12 2.07
CA ILE A 37 -6.16 4.52 3.35
C ILE A 37 -6.36 6.02 3.57
N VAL A 38 -6.10 6.85 2.56
CA VAL A 38 -6.34 8.30 2.56
C VAL A 38 -7.00 8.69 1.24
N LYS A 39 -8.08 9.48 1.30
CA LYS A 39 -8.74 10.07 0.13
C LYS A 39 -9.26 11.46 0.48
N GLY A 40 -9.04 12.44 -0.39
CA GLY A 40 -9.52 13.81 -0.21
C GLY A 40 -8.99 14.49 1.07
N GLY A 41 -7.73 14.25 1.42
CA GLY A 41 -7.07 14.90 2.57
C GLY A 41 -7.38 14.30 3.94
N LYS A 42 -8.08 13.15 4.01
CA LYS A 42 -8.41 12.48 5.28
C LYS A 42 -8.35 10.96 5.15
N LEU A 43 -8.27 10.28 6.30
CA LEU A 43 -8.39 8.82 6.36
C LEU A 43 -9.74 8.39 5.78
N ALA A 44 -9.73 7.33 4.98
CA ALA A 44 -10.90 6.78 4.29
C ALA A 44 -10.81 5.26 4.26
N GLY A 45 -11.91 4.56 3.99
CA GLY A 45 -11.93 3.11 3.87
C GLY A 45 -11.28 2.40 5.07
N THR A 46 -10.44 1.42 4.77
CA THR A 46 -9.61 0.70 5.75
C THR A 46 -8.75 1.64 6.59
N GLY A 47 -8.25 2.74 6.01
CA GLY A 47 -7.46 3.73 6.74
C GLY A 47 -8.17 4.35 7.95
N ALA A 48 -9.46 4.62 7.82
CA ALA A 48 -10.25 5.20 8.91
C ALA A 48 -10.51 4.23 10.06
N HIS A 49 -10.49 2.92 9.78
CA HIS A 49 -10.71 1.87 10.78
C HIS A 49 -9.41 1.40 11.45
N SER A 50 -8.28 1.51 10.76
CA SER A 50 -7.03 0.87 11.17
C SER A 50 -5.92 1.81 11.61
N TYR A 51 -6.02 3.11 11.30
CA TYR A 51 -4.94 4.07 11.57
C TYR A 51 -5.42 5.31 12.33
N SER A 52 -4.50 5.90 13.07
CA SER A 52 -4.61 7.27 13.58
C SER A 52 -3.82 8.22 12.68
N LYS A 53 -4.17 9.51 12.70
CA LYS A 53 -3.37 10.54 12.04
C LYS A 53 -2.02 10.66 12.76
N GLY A 54 -0.94 10.71 12.00
CA GLY A 54 0.42 10.86 12.51
C GLY A 54 1.45 10.63 11.41
N ASP A 55 2.72 10.79 11.77
CA ASP A 55 3.86 10.51 10.91
C ASP A 55 4.75 9.46 11.59
N ALA A 56 4.98 8.34 10.89
CA ALA A 56 5.81 7.23 11.35
C ALA A 56 7.05 7.03 10.46
N THR A 57 7.42 8.03 9.67
CA THR A 57 8.52 7.94 8.68
C THR A 57 9.88 8.44 9.19
N SER A 58 9.92 8.94 10.43
CA SER A 58 11.14 9.40 11.12
C SER A 58 12.24 8.34 11.09
N GLY A 59 13.43 8.69 10.58
CA GLY A 59 14.58 7.78 10.52
C GLY A 59 14.63 6.88 9.28
N SER A 60 13.71 7.05 8.32
CA SER A 60 13.70 6.30 7.06
C SER A 60 14.91 6.61 6.15
N GLU A 61 15.62 7.71 6.39
CA GLU A 61 16.79 8.15 5.64
C GLU A 61 17.96 7.15 5.72
N GLU A 62 18.05 6.38 6.81
CA GLU A 62 19.08 5.36 6.99
C GLU A 62 19.02 4.27 5.92
N ALA A 63 17.84 4.00 5.34
CA ALA A 63 17.67 3.02 4.27
C ALA A 63 18.51 3.35 3.02
N ALA A 64 18.80 4.63 2.75
CA ALA A 64 19.60 5.05 1.60
C ALA A 64 21.07 4.62 1.71
N LYS A 65 21.57 4.28 2.90
CA LYS A 65 22.95 3.82 3.12
C LYS A 65 23.15 2.35 2.76
N PHE A 66 22.09 1.60 2.48
CA PHE A 66 22.17 0.19 2.14
C PHE A 66 22.93 -0.02 0.82
N LYS A 67 23.92 -0.93 0.83
CA LYS A 67 24.64 -1.35 -0.37
C LYS A 67 24.30 -2.80 -0.67
N THR A 68 23.96 -3.08 -1.93
CA THR A 68 23.78 -4.44 -2.42
C THR A 68 25.14 -5.15 -2.45
N GLY A 69 25.20 -6.35 -1.87
CA GLY A 69 26.39 -7.22 -1.91
C GLY A 69 26.51 -7.97 -3.21
#